data_AF-X1JD96-F1
#
_entry.id   AF-X1JD96-F1
#
_cell.length_a   1.000
_cell.length_b   1.000
_cell.length_c   1.000
_cell.angle_alpha   90.00
_cell.angle_beta   90.00
_cell.angle_gamma   90.00
#
_symmetry.space_group_name_H-M   'P 1'
#
loop_
_entity.id
_entity.type
_entity.pdbx_description
1 polymer ?
#
loop_
_entity_poly.entity_id
_entity_poly.type
_entity_poly.pdbx_seq_one_letter_code
_entity_poly.pdbx_strand_id
1 'polypeptide(L)' 'MEKIRLLIADDHPTFLEGLSRLLQDEEDLECIAKSTDSIEAIKLAKE' A
#
# COMPACT_ATOMS: atom_id res chain seq x y z
N MET A 1 1.84 -15.96 -12.32
CA MET A 1 2.36 -15.86 -10.94
C MET A 1 1.31 -15.14 -10.13
N GLU A 2 1.08 -15.51 -8.87
CA GLU A 2 0.25 -14.70 -7.99
C GLU A 2 1.06 -13.48 -7.52
N LYS A 3 0.45 -12.29 -7.51
CA LYS A 3 1.13 -11.05 -7.11
C LYS A 3 1.22 -10.95 -5.59
N ILE A 4 2.29 -10.33 -5.08
CA ILE A 4 2.44 -9.96 -3.69
C ILE A 4 1.51 -8.78 -3.40
N ARG A 5 0.54 -9.00 -2.53
CA ARG A 5 -0.42 -7.98 -2.08
C ARG A 5 0.25 -7.05 -1.06
N LEU A 6 0.19 -5.75 -1.32
CA LEU A 6 0.82 -4.71 -0.50
C LEU A 6 -0.23 -3.76 0.09
N LEU A 7 -0.06 -3.47 1.38
CA LEU A 7 -0.67 -2.34 2.09
C LEU A 7 0.46 -1.38 2.45
N ILE A 8 0.33 -0.11 2.07
CA ILE A 8 1.30 0.93 2.43
C ILE A 8 0.72 1.80 3.56
N ALA A 9 1.46 1.94 4.65
CA ALA A 9 1.06 2.76 5.80
C ALA A 9 2.12 3.83 6.11
N ASP A 10 1.75 5.11 6.01
CA ASP A 10 2.62 6.28 6.28
C ASP A 10 1.74 7.52 6.53
N ASP A 11 2.07 8.32 7.55
CA ASP A 11 1.29 9.51 7.93
C ASP A 11 1.44 10.71 6.96
N HIS A 12 2.26 10.58 5.91
CA HIS A 12 2.48 11.60 4.89
C HIS A 12 1.80 11.22 3.55
N PRO A 13 0.70 11.90 3.17
CA PRO A 13 -0.03 11.60 1.93
C PRO A 13 0.84 11.65 0.66
N THR A 14 1.77 12.61 0.58
CA THR A 14 2.68 12.77 -0.57
C THR A 14 3.61 11.57 -0.73
N PHE A 15 4.06 10.98 0.39
CA PHE A 15 4.93 9.81 0.35
C PHE A 15 4.17 8.57 -0.12
N LEU A 16 2.95 8.35 0.38
CA LEU A 16 2.07 7.27 -0.08
C LEU A 16 1.83 7.32 -1.58
N GLU A 17 1.56 8.50 -2.13
CA GLU A 17 1.32 8.65 -3.56
C GLU A 17 2.58 8.38 -4.39
N GLY A 18 3.73 8.92 -3.97
CA GLY A 18 5.01 8.68 -4.63
C GLY A 18 5.41 7.20 -4.61
N LEU A 19 5.39 6.58 -3.42
CA LEU A 19 5.76 5.17 -3.26
C LEU A 19 4.80 4.24 -3.99
N SER A 20 3.49 4.50 -3.94
CA SER A 20 2.49 3.70 -4.66
C SER A 20 2.70 3.74 -6.17
N ARG A 21 3.15 4.86 -6.75
CA ARG A 21 3.45 4.95 -8.18
C ARG A 21 4.72 4.19 -8.53
N LEU A 22 5.77 4.30 -7.71
CA LEU A 22 7.02 3.57 -7.92
C LEU A 22 6.81 2.04 -7.90
N LEU A 23 5.96 1.55 -6.98
CA LEU A 23 5.68 0.11 -6.84
C LEU A 23 4.66 -0.42 -7.86
N GLN A 24 3.93 0.45 -8.56
CA GLN A 24 2.98 0.03 -9.60
C GLN A 24 3.65 -0.54 -10.85
N ASP A 25 4.92 -0.17 -11.09
CA ASP A 25 5.69 -0.62 -12.24
C ASP A 25 6.28 -2.03 -12.05
N GLU A 26 6.25 -2.56 -10.82
CA GLU A 26 6.74 -3.91 -10.50
C GLU A 26 5.67 -4.97 -10.83
N GLU A 27 5.99 -5.92 -11.72
CA GLU A 27 5.02 -6.90 -12.24
C GLU A 27 4.52 -7.90 -11.18
N ASP A 28 5.32 -8.16 -10.14
CA ASP A 28 5.04 -9.09 -9.05
C ASP A 28 4.32 -8.43 -7.87
N LEU A 29 4.11 -7.12 -7.88
CA LEU A 29 3.47 -6.37 -6.80
C LEU A 29 2.06 -5.90 -7.16
N GLU A 30 1.20 -5.82 -6.13
CA GLU A 30 -0.13 -5.23 -6.22
C GLU A 30 -0.43 -4.42 -4.95
N CYS A 31 -0.48 -3.09 -5.08
CA CYS A 31 -0.90 -2.20 -3.99
C CYS A 31 -2.43 -2.26 -3.84
N ILE A 32 -2.91 -3.02 -2.86
CA ILE A 32 -4.33 -3.24 -2.62
C ILE A 32 -4.94 -2.19 -1.66
N ALA A 33 -4.10 -1.51 -0.89
CA ALA A 33 -4.56 -0.56 0.12
C ALA A 33 -3.47 0.45 0.51
N LYS A 34 -3.90 1.62 0.97
CA LYS A 34 -3.05 2.70 1.49
C LYS A 34 -3.70 3.27 2.74
N SER A 35 -2.90 3.64 3.73
CA SER A 35 -3.42 4.23 4.97
C SER A 35 -2.47 5.31 5.50
N THR A 36 -3.04 6.41 5.97
CA THR A 36 -2.31 7.44 6.74
C THR A 36 -2.42 7.24 8.24
N ASP A 37 -3.20 6.26 8.68
CA ASP A 37 -3.49 6.00 10.08
C ASP A 37 -3.25 4.53 10.44
N SER A 38 -2.77 4.30 11.65
CA SER A 38 -2.42 2.94 12.11
C SER A 38 -3.67 2.08 12.37
N ILE A 39 -4.77 2.66 12.86
CA ILE A 39 -6.01 1.93 13.13
C ILE A 39 -6.63 1.50 11.80
N GLU A 40 -6.68 2.41 10.82
CA GLU A 40 -7.13 2.12 9.47
C GLU A 40 -6.24 1.05 8.81
N ALA A 41 -4.91 1.12 8.95
CA ALA A 41 -3.99 0.13 8.40
C ALA A 41 -4.25 -1.28 8.97
N ILE A 42 -4.44 -1.38 10.30
CA ILE A 42 -4.76 -2.66 10.95
C ILE A 42 -6.10 -3.22 10.47
N LYS A 43 -7.09 -2.35 10.24
CA LYS A 43 -8.38 -2.77 9.70
C LYS A 43 -8.22 -3.33 8.28
N LEU A 44 -7.53 -2.61 7.40
CA LEU A 44 -7.28 -3.00 6.01
C LEU A 44 -6.44 -4.29 5.90
N ALA A 45 -5.53 -4.52 6.85
CA ALA A 45 -4.70 -5.73 6.87
C ALA A 45 -5.44 -7.01 7.28
N LYS A 46 -6.63 -6.89 7.88
CA LYS A 46 -7.44 -8.03 8.34
C LYS A 46 -8.54 -8.44 7.35
N GLU A 47 -8.72 -7.69 6.26
CA GLU A 47 -9.66 -7.98 5.16
C GLU A 47 -9.01 -8.87 4.09
#